data_AF-A0A364LFW8-F1
#
_entry.id   AF-A0A364LFW8-F1
#
_cell.length_a   1.000
_cell.length_b   1.000
_cell.length_c   1.000
_cell.angle_alpha   90.00
_cell.angle_beta   90.00
_cell.angle_gamma   90.00
#
_symmetry.space_group_name_H-M   'P 1'
#
loop_
_entity.id
_entity.type
_entity.pdbx_description
1 polymer ?
#
loop_
_entity_poly.entity_id
_entity_poly.type
_entity_poly.pdbx_seq_one_letter_code
_entity_poly.pdbx_strand_id
1 'polypeptide(L)'
;MSPMNYQFLSHIDAPKRILTLTMDELVVAGMGFMLLIISNQKTLVALLGFSLLSGLRYLKKGEGPKALLVLAYWHLPSVITQFFLPKLPLSHHRVYVA
;
A
#
# COMPACT_ATOMS: atom_id res chain seq x y z
N MET A 1 -37.22 19.81 19.90
CA MET A 1 -36.25 19.60 18.81
C MET A 1 -35.15 18.71 19.34
N SER A 2 -35.17 17.43 18.99
CA SER A 2 -34.12 16.48 19.38
C SER A 2 -32.83 16.87 18.67
N PRO A 3 -31.70 17.11 19.37
CA PRO A 3 -30.44 17.37 18.70
C PRO A 3 -30.06 16.11 17.92
N MET A 4 -30.14 16.19 16.59
CA MET A 4 -29.62 15.15 15.69
C MET A 4 -28.12 15.02 15.98
N ASN A 5 -27.76 13.99 16.76
CA ASN A 5 -26.39 13.70 17.12
C ASN A 5 -25.68 13.22 15.84
N TYR A 6 -25.04 14.15 15.13
CA TYR A 6 -24.36 13.88 13.87
C TYR A 6 -23.05 13.15 14.17
N GLN A 7 -23.12 11.83 14.29
CA GLN A 7 -21.96 11.00 14.56
C GLN A 7 -21.22 10.74 13.23
N PHE A 8 -20.12 11.46 13.01
CA PHE A 8 -19.23 11.16 11.89
C PHE A 8 -18.66 9.75 12.06
N LEU A 9 -19.12 8.81 11.24
CA LEU A 9 -18.61 7.44 11.16
C LEU A 9 -17.22 7.48 10.51
N SER A 10 -16.20 7.78 11.32
CA SER A 10 -14.78 7.86 10.93
C SER A 10 -14.15 6.53 10.52
N HIS A 11 -14.91 5.43 10.55
CA HIS A 11 -14.41 4.06 10.40
C HIS A 11 -14.88 3.36 9.11
N ILE A 12 -15.56 4.05 8.20
CA ILE A 12 -16.04 3.44 6.93
C ILE A 12 -14.86 3.06 6.01
N ASP A 13 -13.78 3.85 6.02
CA ASP A 13 -12.59 3.62 5.19
C ASP A 13 -11.44 2.91 5.94
N ALA A 14 -11.65 2.48 7.19
CA ALA A 14 -10.59 1.84 7.96
C ALA A 14 -10.30 0.45 7.36
N PRO A 15 -9.09 0.22 6.80
CA PRO A 15 -8.76 -1.08 6.23
C PRO A 15 -8.78 -2.14 7.33
N LYS A 16 -9.34 -3.32 7.03
CA LYS A 16 -9.39 -4.44 7.96
C LYS A 16 -7.97 -4.83 8.38
N ARG A 17 -7.60 -4.50 9.62
CA ARG A 17 -6.30 -4.86 10.21
C ARG A 17 -6.44 -6.17 10.98
N ILE A 18 -5.62 -7.16 10.63
CA ILE A 18 -5.48 -8.40 11.39
C ILE A 18 -4.22 -8.25 12.22
N LEU A 19 -4.33 -8.32 13.55
CA LEU A 19 -3.18 -8.25 14.48
C LEU A 19 -2.27 -7.02 14.25
N THR A 20 -2.84 -5.84 13.98
CA THR A 20 -2.14 -4.58 13.64
C THR A 20 -1.61 -4.44 12.20
N LEU A 21 -1.54 -5.53 11.42
CA LEU A 21 -1.09 -5.49 10.02
C LEU A 21 -2.25 -5.57 9.03
N THR A 22 -2.04 -4.95 7.89
CA THR A 22 -2.86 -5.12 6.69
C THR A 22 -2.44 -6.40 5.93
N MET A 23 -3.35 -6.99 5.14
CA MET A 23 -3.10 -8.30 4.49
C MET A 23 -1.85 -8.30 3.61
N ASP A 24 -1.58 -7.21 2.92
CA ASP A 24 -0.39 -7.00 2.10
C ASP A 24 0.90 -6.89 2.93
N GLU A 25 0.87 -6.24 4.11
CA GLU A 25 2.03 -6.26 5.02
C GLU A 25 2.33 -7.68 5.54
N LEU A 26 1.28 -8.48 5.78
CA LEU A 26 1.42 -9.86 6.23
C LEU A 26 2.04 -10.74 5.12
N VAL A 27 1.62 -10.55 3.87
CA VAL A 27 2.20 -11.25 2.71
C VAL A 27 3.68 -10.90 2.55
N VAL A 28 4.03 -9.62 2.63
CA VAL A 28 5.44 -9.18 2.53
C VAL A 28 6.28 -9.75 3.67
N ALA A 29 5.75 -9.76 4.90
CA ALA A 29 6.46 -10.32 6.04
C ALA A 29 6.65 -11.83 5.91
N GLY A 30 5.61 -12.55 5.47
CA GLY A 30 5.67 -13.98 5.20
C GLY A 30 6.68 -14.35 4.11
N MET A 31 6.69 -13.62 2.99
CA MET A 31 7.67 -13.81 1.92
C MET A 31 9.10 -13.52 2.40
N GLY A 32 9.31 -12.42 3.13
CA GLY A 32 10.61 -12.08 3.70
C GLY A 32 11.13 -13.16 4.66
N PHE A 33 10.24 -13.73 5.48
CA PHE A 33 10.59 -14.82 6.39
C PHE A 33 10.94 -16.12 5.65
N MET A 34 10.17 -16.48 4.61
CA MET A 34 10.48 -17.64 3.77
C MET A 34 11.83 -17.50 3.07
N LEU A 35 12.13 -16.32 2.52
CA LEU A 35 13.44 -16.03 1.91
C LEU A 35 14.58 -16.13 2.92
N LEU A 36 14.36 -15.71 4.18
CA LEU A 36 15.36 -15.79 5.24
C LEU A 36 15.69 -17.23 5.63
N ILE A 37 14.68 -18.12 5.61
CA ILE A 37 14.87 -19.55 5.85
C ILE A 37 15.72 -20.17 4.74
N ILE A 38 15.37 -19.92 3.48
CA ILE A 38 16.00 -20.54 2.30
C ILE A 38 17.39 -19.98 2.03
N SER A 39 17.62 -18.69 2.30
CA SER A 39 18.88 -18.04 1.96
C SER A 39 20.02 -18.39 2.91
N ASN A 40 21.21 -18.53 2.31
CA ASN A 40 22.46 -18.71 3.04
C ASN A 40 22.95 -17.39 3.66
N GLN A 41 22.66 -16.24 3.03
CA GLN A 41 23.02 -14.91 3.51
C GLN A 41 21.91 -14.29 4.37
N LYS A 42 21.75 -14.81 5.59
CA LYS A 42 20.62 -14.47 6.46
C LYS A 42 20.60 -12.99 6.88
N THR A 43 21.76 -12.38 7.10
CA THR A 43 21.87 -10.97 7.52
C THR A 43 21.39 -10.00 6.45
N LEU A 44 21.81 -10.20 5.21
CA LEU A 44 21.41 -9.36 4.08
C LEU A 44 19.91 -9.49 3.81
N VAL A 45 19.40 -10.72 3.82
CA VAL A 45 17.97 -10.99 3.60
C VAL A 45 17.10 -10.43 4.73
N ALA A 46 17.55 -10.55 5.99
CA ALA A 46 16.85 -9.93 7.12
C ALA A 46 16.77 -8.41 6.97
N LEU A 47 17.89 -7.77 6.60
CA LEU A 47 17.95 -6.32 6.42
C LEU A 47 17.06 -5.85 5.26
N LEU A 48 17.04 -6.59 4.13
CA LEU A 48 16.12 -6.33 3.03
C LEU A 48 14.65 -6.53 3.44
N GLY A 49 14.32 -7.61 4.14
CA GLY A 49 12.94 -7.87 4.58
C GLY A 49 12.44 -6.78 5.54
N PHE A 50 13.27 -6.38 6.50
CA PHE A 50 12.95 -5.30 7.43
C PHE A 50 12.83 -3.94 6.74
N SER A 51 13.72 -3.62 5.80
CA SER A 51 13.66 -2.36 5.07
C SER A 51 12.40 -2.26 4.21
N LEU A 52 12.01 -3.37 3.56
CA LEU A 52 10.82 -3.43 2.71
C LEU A 52 9.54 -3.29 3.55
N LEU A 53 9.46 -3.99 4.69
CA LEU A 53 8.33 -3.85 5.62
C LEU A 53 8.24 -2.46 6.24
N SER A 54 9.36 -1.89 6.66
CA SER A 54 9.38 -0.57 7.28
C SER A 54 9.06 0.52 6.26
N GLY A 55 9.56 0.39 5.02
CA GLY A 55 9.21 1.25 3.90
C GLY A 55 7.72 1.19 3.61
N LEU A 56 7.14 -0.02 3.49
CA LEU A 56 5.71 -0.19 3.25
C LEU A 56 4.85 0.45 4.35
N ARG A 57 5.24 0.25 5.63
CA ARG A 57 4.58 0.88 6.77
C ARG A 57 4.70 2.41 6.75
N TYR A 58 5.85 2.93 6.36
CA TYR A 58 6.08 4.37 6.24
C TYR A 58 5.21 4.97 5.13
N LEU A 59 5.16 4.33 3.96
CA LEU A 59 4.32 4.77 2.83
C LEU A 59 2.82 4.76 3.18
N LYS A 60 2.40 3.84 4.05
CA LYS A 60 1.01 3.74 4.54
C LYS A 60 0.71 4.60 5.76
N LYS A 61 1.71 5.26 6.35
CA LYS A 61 1.53 6.04 7.58
C LYS A 61 0.88 7.38 7.24
N GLY A 62 -0.45 7.40 7.19
CA GLY A 62 -1.25 8.63 7.07
C GLY A 62 -2.41 8.49 6.09
N GLU A 63 -2.27 7.67 5.06
CA GLU A 63 -3.29 7.44 4.03
C GLU A 63 -3.51 5.93 3.87
N GLY A 64 -4.77 5.51 3.71
CA GLY A 64 -5.14 4.10 3.60
C GLY A 64 -4.49 3.37 2.41
N PRO A 65 -4.80 2.08 2.17
CA PRO A 65 -4.17 1.28 1.10
C PRO A 65 -4.31 1.88 -0.31
N LYS A 66 -5.28 2.78 -0.53
CA LYS A 66 -5.44 3.55 -1.78
C LYS A 66 -4.21 4.43 -2.09
N ALA A 67 -3.44 4.87 -1.09
CA ALA A 67 -2.24 5.68 -1.27
C ALA A 67 -1.15 4.95 -2.07
N LEU A 68 -1.01 3.64 -1.86
CA LEU A 68 -0.06 2.83 -2.63
C LEU A 68 -0.44 2.77 -4.11
N LEU A 69 -1.75 2.71 -4.43
CA LEU A 69 -2.21 2.76 -5.81
C LEU A 69 -1.96 4.12 -6.45
N VAL A 70 -2.16 5.22 -5.71
CA VAL A 70 -1.84 6.58 -6.18
C VAL A 70 -0.34 6.72 -6.45
N LEU A 71 0.49 6.26 -5.52
CA LEU A 71 1.95 6.32 -5.65
C LEU A 71 2.43 5.45 -6.83
N ALA A 72 1.85 4.26 -6.98
CA ALA A 72 2.11 3.40 -8.12
C ALA A 72 1.69 4.07 -9.44
N TYR A 73 0.52 4.71 -9.49
CA TYR A 73 0.05 5.42 -10.68
C TYR A 73 1.02 6.52 -11.15
N TRP A 74 1.62 7.27 -10.21
CA TRP A 74 2.54 8.35 -10.55
C TRP A 74 3.96 7.90 -10.86
N HIS A 75 4.47 6.86 -10.18
CA HIS A 75 5.89 6.47 -10.26
C HIS A 75 6.17 5.22 -11.08
N LEU A 76 5.19 4.34 -11.31
CA LEU A 76 5.39 3.16 -12.16
C LEU A 76 5.16 3.49 -13.64
N PRO A 77 5.91 2.83 -14.55
CA PRO A 77 5.68 2.97 -15.99
C PRO A 77 4.28 2.49 -16.38
N SER A 78 3.72 3.10 -17.43
CA SER A 78 2.34 2.88 -17.90
C SER A 78 2.01 1.43 -18.21
N VAL A 79 2.99 0.65 -18.67
CA VAL A 79 2.81 -0.78 -18.97
C VAL A 79 2.40 -1.56 -17.71
N ILE A 80 3.00 -1.24 -16.56
CA ILE A 80 2.71 -1.92 -15.30
C ILE A 80 1.40 -1.39 -14.72
N THR A 81 1.17 -0.08 -14.78
CA THR A 81 -0.07 0.50 -14.23
C THR A 81 -1.30 0.09 -15.02
N GLN A 82 -1.22 -0.05 -16.35
CA GLN A 82 -2.34 -0.56 -17.18
C GLN A 82 -2.72 -2.00 -16.86
N PHE A 83 -1.79 -2.84 -16.39
CA PHE A 83 -2.09 -4.21 -15.96
C PHE A 83 -3.01 -4.22 -14.73
N PHE A 84 -2.75 -3.35 -13.75
CA PHE A 84 -3.53 -3.27 -12.51
C PHE A 84 -4.75 -2.33 -12.62
N LEU A 85 -4.68 -1.33 -13.50
CA LEU A 85 -5.60 -0.21 -13.61
C LEU A 85 -5.96 0.07 -15.08
N PRO A 86 -6.58 -0.89 -15.81
CA PRO A 86 -6.78 -0.79 -17.25
C PRO A 86 -7.75 0.33 -17.68
N LYS A 87 -8.57 0.83 -16.75
CA LYS A 87 -9.57 1.88 -17.01
C LYS A 87 -9.09 3.30 -16.69
N LEU A 88 -7.89 3.45 -16.12
CA LEU A 88 -7.35 4.77 -15.80
C LEU A 88 -6.60 5.36 -17.00
N PRO A 89 -6.70 6.69 -17.21
CA PRO A 89 -5.91 7.36 -18.23
C PRO A 89 -4.42 7.20 -17.92
N LEU A 90 -3.60 7.30 -18.96
CA LEU A 90 -2.15 7.23 -18.82
C LEU A 90 -1.65 8.40 -17.96
N SER A 91 -0.73 8.11 -17.02
CA SER A 91 -0.21 9.12 -16.07
C SER A 91 0.48 10.32 -16.74
N HIS A 92 1.01 10.15 -17.94
CA HIS A 92 1.63 11.22 -18.74
C HIS A 92 0.62 12.08 -19.52
N HIS A 93 -0.64 11.63 -19.68
CA HIS A 93 -1.70 12.44 -20.26
C HIS A 93 -2.20 13.44 -19.22
N ARG A 94 -1.59 14.63 -19.18
CA ARG A 94 -2.11 15.77 -18.42
C ARG A 94 -3.23 16.42 -19.22
N VAL A 95 -4.47 16.03 -18.92
CA VAL A 95 -5.66 16.67 -19.51
C VAL A 95 -5.93 17.98 -18.77
N TYR A 96 -5.09 18.98 -19.03
CA TYR A 96 -5.47 20.38 -18.86
C TYR A 96 -5.45 21.00 -20.25
N VAL A 97 -6.61 20.96 -20.91
CA VAL A 97 -6.89 21.77 -22.08
C VAL A 97 -7.74 22.92 -21.53
N ALA A 98 -7.16 24.13 -21.53
CA ALA A 98 -7.85 25.37 -21.18
C ALA A 98 -8.86 25.76 -22.27
#